data_AF-A0A0P7HXR6-F1
#
_entry.id   AF-A0A0P7HXR6-F1
#
_cell.length_a   1.000
_cell.length_b   1.000
_cell.length_c   1.000
_cell.angle_alpha   90.00
_cell.angle_beta   90.00
_cell.angle_gamma   90.00
#
_symmetry.space_group_name_H-M   'P 1'
#
loop_
_entity.id
_entity.type
_entity.pdbx_description
1 polymer ?
#
loop_
_entity_poly.entity_id
_entity_poly.type
_entity_poly.pdbx_seq_one_letter_code
_entity_poly.pdbx_strand_id
1 'polypeptide(L)'
;MYRTGHLGVSLLVFAPIGYLFLAAGEPIAALLTGGAMLWLAMLPDVDHRIPWIPHRGPTHSLLFAVLIGVAFAGAGGLLAGVSASSIVCA
;
A
#
# COMPACT_ATOMS: atom_id res chain seq x y z
N MET A 1 16.20 -11.20 0.71
CA MET A 1 14.83 -11.66 1.07
C MET A 1 14.45 -12.88 0.25
N TYR A 2 13.84 -13.91 0.85
CA TYR A 2 13.33 -15.08 0.13
C TYR A 2 12.01 -14.72 -0.56
N ARG A 3 12.05 -14.52 -1.88
CA ARG A 3 10.96 -13.89 -2.66
C ARG A 3 9.62 -14.59 -2.48
N THR A 4 9.56 -15.91 -2.60
CA THR A 4 8.29 -16.65 -2.49
C THR A 4 7.70 -16.58 -1.07
N GLY A 5 8.53 -16.58 -0.03
CA GLY A 5 8.08 -16.41 1.34
C GLY A 5 7.44 -15.05 1.60
N HIS A 6 8.06 -13.97 1.12
CA HIS A 6 7.50 -12.62 1.27
C HIS A 6 6.23 -12.43 0.46
N LEU A 7 6.15 -12.92 -0.78
CA LEU A 7 4.92 -12.88 -1.55
C LEU A 7 3.79 -13.64 -0.84
N GLY A 8 4.07 -14.85 -0.32
CA GLY A 8 3.09 -15.67 0.39
C GLY A 8 2.54 -14.99 1.65
N VAL A 9 3.42 -14.48 2.52
CA VAL A 9 3.00 -13.74 3.72
C VAL A 9 2.24 -12.47 3.37
N SER A 10 2.68 -11.74 2.34
CA SER A 10 1.99 -10.51 1.92
C SER A 10 0.57 -10.83 1.45
N LEU A 11 0.40 -11.85 0.59
CA LEU A 11 -0.92 -12.29 0.16
C LEU A 11 -1.81 -12.76 1.31
N LEU A 12 -1.25 -13.48 2.28
CA LEU A 12 -2.00 -13.95 3.46
C LEU A 12 -2.51 -12.77 4.30
N VAL A 13 -1.67 -11.75 4.52
CA VAL A 13 -2.06 -10.53 5.26
C VAL A 13 -3.08 -9.70 4.47
N PHE A 14 -2.94 -9.66 3.14
CA PHE A 14 -3.84 -8.89 2.28
C PHE A 14 -5.19 -9.55 2.03
N ALA A 15 -5.28 -10.89 2.10
CA ALA A 15 -6.49 -11.65 1.81
C ALA A 15 -7.78 -11.07 2.46
N PRO A 16 -7.83 -10.78 3.79
CA PRO A 16 -9.03 -10.19 4.39
C PRO A 16 -9.35 -8.79 3.83
N ILE A 17 -8.35 -7.96 3.54
CA ILE A 17 -8.53 -6.61 3.00
C ILE A 17 -9.01 -6.68 1.54
N GLY A 18 -8.42 -7.55 0.73
CA GLY A 18 -8.84 -7.81 -0.65
C GLY A 18 -10.29 -8.31 -0.72
N TYR A 19 -10.69 -9.19 0.21
CA TYR A 19 -12.08 -9.61 0.34
C TYR A 19 -13.01 -8.43 0.64
N LEU A 20 -12.63 -7.53 1.56
CA LEU A 20 -13.45 -6.34 1.88
C LEU A 20 -13.61 -5.42 0.67
N PHE A 21 -12.57 -5.19 -0.12
CA PHE A 21 -12.69 -4.43 -1.37
C PHE A 21 -13.65 -5.08 -2.37
N LEU A 22 -13.53 -6.40 -2.57
CA LEU A 22 -14.41 -7.14 -3.46
C LEU A 22 -15.87 -7.11 -2.97
N ALA A 23 -16.09 -7.28 -1.67
CA ALA A 23 -17.42 -7.18 -1.05
C ALA A 23 -18.03 -5.77 -1.18
N ALA A 24 -17.19 -4.73 -1.22
CA ALA A 24 -17.61 -3.36 -1.47
C ALA A 24 -17.83 -3.03 -2.96
N GLY A 25 -17.61 -3.98 -3.87
CA GLY A 25 -17.76 -3.76 -5.32
C GLY A 25 -16.58 -3.02 -5.96
N GLU A 26 -15.41 -3.00 -5.31
CA GLU A 26 -14.23 -2.24 -5.71
C GLU A 26 -13.05 -3.15 -6.15
N PRO A 27 -13.21 -3.95 -7.23
CA PRO A 27 -12.19 -4.91 -7.64
C PRO A 27 -10.90 -4.24 -8.15
N ILE A 28 -11.00 -3.05 -8.75
CA ILE A 28 -9.82 -2.31 -9.22
C ILE A 28 -9.01 -1.80 -8.01
N ALA A 29 -9.66 -1.27 -6.99
CA ALA A 29 -8.98 -0.86 -5.76
C ALA A 29 -8.29 -2.04 -5.08
N ALA A 30 -8.92 -3.22 -5.06
CA ALA A 30 -8.32 -4.45 -4.56
C ALA A 30 -7.02 -4.81 -5.32
N LEU A 31 -7.07 -4.80 -6.66
CA LEU A 31 -5.91 -5.12 -7.50
C LEU A 31 -4.78 -4.10 -7.34
N LEU A 32 -5.09 -2.80 -7.31
CA LEU A 32 -4.10 -1.75 -7.15
C LEU A 32 -3.41 -1.84 -5.78
N THR A 33 -4.20 -2.01 -4.71
CA THR A 33 -3.66 -2.08 -3.34
C THR A 33 -2.82 -3.35 -3.15
N GLY A 34 -3.33 -4.50 -3.60
CA GLY A 34 -2.61 -5.78 -3.51
C GLY A 34 -1.35 -5.78 -4.37
N GLY A 35 -1.43 -5.27 -5.60
CA GLY A 35 -0.30 -5.13 -6.51
C GLY A 35 0.79 -4.21 -5.94
N ALA A 36 0.40 -3.06 -5.39
CA ALA A 36 1.32 -2.13 -4.74
C ALA A 36 2.03 -2.79 -3.54
N MET A 37 1.29 -3.50 -2.69
CA MET A 37 1.87 -4.23 -1.56
C MET A 37 2.87 -5.29 -2.03
N LEU A 38 2.55 -6.11 -3.05
CA LEU A 38 3.47 -7.13 -3.56
C LEU A 38 4.72 -6.53 -4.19
N TRP A 39 4.58 -5.40 -4.89
CA TRP A 39 5.70 -4.68 -5.46
C TRP A 39 6.62 -4.12 -4.37
N LEU A 40 6.04 -3.46 -3.35
CA LEU A 40 6.78 -2.89 -2.22
C LEU A 40 7.42 -3.97 -1.33
N ALA A 41 6.81 -5.14 -1.20
CA ALA A 41 7.36 -6.28 -0.45
C ALA A 41 8.69 -6.80 -1.02
N MET A 42 9.01 -6.45 -2.27
CA MET A 42 10.27 -6.81 -2.95
C MET A 42 11.21 -5.62 -3.11
N LEU A 43 10.84 -4.44 -2.61
CA LEU A 43 11.66 -3.25 -2.74
C LEU A 43 12.96 -3.46 -1.94
N PRO A 44 14.13 -3.21 -2.56
CA PRO A 44 15.39 -3.30 -1.83
C PRO A 44 15.47 -2.22 -0.75
N ASP A 45 16.28 -2.45 0.28
CA ASP A 45 16.48 -1.52 1.39
C ASP A 45 17.18 -0.24 0.92
N VAL A 46 16.40 0.75 0.48
CA VAL A 46 16.90 2.04 -0.01
C VAL A 46 17.42 2.92 1.13
N ASP A 47 16.95 2.68 2.36
CA ASP A 47 17.33 3.46 3.55
C ASP A 47 18.82 3.36 3.88
N HIS A 48 19.50 2.28 3.47
CA HIS A 48 20.96 2.17 3.52
C HIS A 48 21.71 3.28 2.75
N ARG A 49 21.05 3.94 1.80
CA ARG A 49 21.65 4.97 0.94
C ARG A 49 21.39 6.38 1.44
N ILE A 50 20.57 6.54 2.48
CA ILE A 50 20.15 7.84 2.96
C ILE A 50 21.01 8.21 4.18
N PRO A 51 21.86 9.26 4.10
CA PRO A 51 22.60 9.71 5.26
C PRO A 51 21.61 10.13 6.36
N TRP A 52 21.98 9.86 7.62
CA TRP A 52 21.18 10.17 8.83
C TRP A 52 19.96 9.28 9.10
N ILE A 53 19.60 8.34 8.22
CA ILE A 53 18.54 7.37 8.50
C ILE A 53 19.18 6.03 8.93
N PRO A 54 18.99 5.59 10.18
CA PRO A 54 19.48 4.28 10.59
C PRO A 54 18.70 3.17 9.88
N HIS A 55 19.43 2.24 9.25
CA HIS A 55 18.84 1.02 8.71
C HIS A 55 18.24 0.20 9.86
N ARG A 56 16.97 -0.18 9.71
CA ARG A 56 16.13 -0.77 10.77
C ARG A 56 15.69 0.19 11.89
N GLY A 57 15.68 1.49 11.59
CA GLY A 57 15.03 2.49 12.42
C GLY A 57 13.54 2.65 12.08
N PRO A 58 13.00 3.89 12.06
CA PRO A 58 11.57 4.14 11.93
C PRO A 58 10.98 3.58 10.63
N THR A 59 11.75 3.53 9.54
CA THR A 59 11.32 2.98 8.22
C THR A 59 10.89 1.52 8.27
N HIS A 60 11.40 0.75 9.25
CA HIS A 60 11.09 -0.66 9.46
C HIS A 60 10.18 -0.88 10.69
N SER A 61 9.35 0.10 11.03
CA SER A 61 8.39 0.02 12.13
C SER A 61 6.96 -0.12 11.63
N LEU A 62 6.10 -0.79 12.41
CA LEU A 62 4.67 -0.85 12.13
C LEU A 62 4.02 0.55 12.09
N LEU A 63 4.49 1.46 12.95
CA LEU A 63 3.98 2.83 12.99
C LEU A 63 4.23 3.56 11.67
N PHE A 64 5.42 3.41 11.09
CA PHE A 64 5.73 4.01 9.80
C PHE A 64 4.90 3.40 8.68
N ALA A 65 4.71 2.08 8.67
CA ALA A 65 3.83 1.42 7.71
C ALA A 65 2.38 1.95 7.79
N VAL A 66 1.85 2.12 9.02
CA VAL A 66 0.52 2.70 9.24
C VAL A 66 0.46 4.16 8.78
N LEU A 67 1.45 4.98 9.12
CA LEU A 67 1.51 6.39 8.73
C LEU A 67 1.47 6.53 7.21
N ILE A 68 2.32 5.79 6.50
CA ILE A 68 2.36 5.81 5.04
C ILE A 68 1.05 5.27 4.46
N GLY A 69 0.51 4.17 4.99
CA GLY A 69 -0.77 3.62 4.56
C GLY A 69 -1.93 4.62 4.68
N VAL A 70 -2.03 5.32 5.81
CA VAL A 70 -3.03 6.37 6.03
C VAL A 70 -2.83 7.55 5.08
N ALA A 71 -1.58 7.97 4.84
CA ALA A 71 -1.29 9.06 3.92
C ALA A 71 -1.74 8.72 2.48
N PHE A 72 -1.44 7.51 1.99
CA PHE A 72 -1.88 7.06 0.67
C PHE A 72 -3.40 6.86 0.59
N ALA A 73 -4.04 6.34 1.64
CA ALA A 73 -5.50 6.22 1.70
C ALA A 73 -6.17 7.60 1.63
N GLY A 74 -5.65 8.58 2.38
CA GLY A 74 -6.11 9.96 2.34
C GLY A 74 -5.93 10.60 0.96
N ALA A 75 -4.75 10.48 0.36
CA ALA A 75 -4.48 10.99 -0.98
C ALA A 75 -5.40 10.35 -2.04
N GLY A 76 -5.59 9.04 -1.98
CA GLY A 76 -6.52 8.31 -2.84
C GLY A 76 -7.96 8.80 -2.68
N GLY A 77 -8.42 9.02 -1.45
CA GLY A 77 -9.74 9.57 -1.16
C GLY A 77 -9.93 10.99 -1.74
N LEU A 78 -8.92 11.85 -1.61
CA LEU A 78 -8.96 13.19 -2.22
C LEU A 78 -9.04 13.13 -3.75
N LEU A 79 -8.21 12.30 -4.38
CA LEU A 79 -8.19 12.14 -5.84
C LEU A 79 -9.49 11.53 -6.38
N ALA A 80 -10.08 10.57 -5.67
CA ALA A 80 -11.37 9.99 -6.01
C ALA A 80 -12.49 11.04 -5.91
N GLY A 81 -12.48 11.88 -4.88
CA GLY A 81 -13.43 13.00 -4.72
C GLY A 81 -13.33 14.04 -5.85
N VAL A 82 -12.12 14.35 -6.31
CA VAL A 82 -11.90 15.25 -7.46
C VAL A 82 -12.43 14.62 -8.77
N SER A 83 -12.21 13.33 -8.96
CA SER A 83 -12.65 12.59 -10.15
C SER A 83 -14.18 12.50 -10.22
N ALA A 84 -14.84 12.20 -9.11
CA ALA A 84 -16.29 12.19 -9.01
C ALA A 84 -16.91 13.58 -9.29
N SER A 85 -16.30 14.64 -8.78
CA SER A 85 -16.75 16.02 -9.03
C SER A 85 -16.60 16.43 -10.50
N SER A 86 -15.58 15.92 -11.18
CA SER A 86 -15.33 16.19 -12.61
C SER A 86 -16.32 15.47 -13.54
N ILE A 87 -16.83 14.30 -13.14
CA ILE A 87 -17.83 13.53 -13.91
C ILE A 87 -19.23 14.12 -13.76
N VAL A 88 -19.58 14.67 -12.60
CA VAL A 88 -20.93 15.24 -12.35
C VAL A 88 -21.15 16.59 -13.07
N CYS A 89 -20.07 17.30 -13.42
CA CYS A 89 -20.11 18.60 -14.10
C CYS A 89 -19.92 18.52 -15.63
N ALA A 90 -19.86 17.32 -16.22
CA ALA A 90 -19.75 17.09 -17.67
C ALA A 90 -21.05 16.48 -18.22
#